data_AF-A0A951GY92-F1
#
_entry.id   AF-A0A951GY92-F1
#
_cell.length_a   1.000
_cell.length_b   1.000
_cell.length_c   1.000
_cell.angle_alpha   90.00
_cell.angle_beta   90.00
_cell.angle_gamma   90.00
#
_symmetry.space_group_name_H-M   'P 1'
#
loop_
_entity.id
_entity.type
_entity.pdbx_description
1 polymer ?
#
loop_
_entity_poly.entity_id
_entity_poly.type
_entity_poly.pdbx_seq_one_letter_code
_entity_poly.pdbx_strand_id
1 'polypeptide(L)'
;TCELTTIDRSGQPITWPVTPYYRPGDPCIDVTTGLGYPKKANDAQANPLVALLFSDPTGSGLGDPPMVLVQGTAQVDDSDLEANRERYLRESAAKLPAIAKLQPPDLLKRLLGWYYTRIYIHVRPERVYVWPRGDDPSSEPELYGAHMEEVRSGHSEEPERFHATPLGGASAWHPRLKELGTRHRTAVLSIVSPDGFPFAIRVPVQLDAAARWIRIEGAPSAIPLQAGLACLTAHEHAAEFSWQQNFQVRGDLVRVQEGWALIPHKLVGGFEIPRSRLGLIRANLGKVRRFRRAAKREPARRR
;
A
#
# COMPACT_ATOMS: atom_id res chain seq x y z
N THR A 1 2.67 -8.37 -7.64
CA THR A 1 1.98 -7.78 -6.46
C THR A 1 1.49 -6.39 -6.83
N CYS A 2 0.83 -5.69 -5.91
CA CYS A 2 0.65 -4.24 -6.04
C CYS A 2 0.81 -3.58 -4.67
N GLU A 3 0.93 -2.26 -4.67
CA GLU A 3 0.95 -1.43 -3.46
C GLU A 3 -0.37 -0.66 -3.36
N LEU A 4 -1.17 -0.97 -2.33
CA LEU A 4 -2.39 -0.23 -2.01
C LEU A 4 -2.02 1.00 -1.18
N THR A 5 -2.44 2.18 -1.62
CA THR A 5 -2.41 3.42 -0.85
C THR A 5 -3.82 3.79 -0.41
N THR A 6 -4.00 3.98 0.90
CA THR A 6 -5.22 4.60 1.48
C THR A 6 -4.84 5.87 2.22
N ILE A 7 -5.84 6.69 2.54
CA ILE A 7 -5.66 7.93 3.30
C ILE A 7 -6.35 7.76 4.65
N ASP A 8 -5.64 8.00 5.74
CA ASP A 8 -6.28 7.97 7.06
C ASP A 8 -7.01 9.29 7.39
N ARG A 9 -7.74 9.32 8.51
CA ARG A 9 -8.56 10.48 8.91
C ARG A 9 -7.77 11.78 9.11
N SER A 10 -6.44 11.72 9.23
CA SER A 10 -5.58 12.91 9.34
C SER A 10 -5.06 13.39 7.99
N GLY A 11 -5.47 12.75 6.88
CA GLY A 11 -4.94 13.04 5.55
C GLY A 11 -3.59 12.37 5.26
N GLN A 12 -3.09 11.51 6.16
CA GLN A 12 -1.84 10.79 5.94
C GLN A 12 -2.05 9.68 4.90
N PRO A 13 -1.37 9.73 3.73
CA PRO A 13 -1.34 8.58 2.82
C PRO A 13 -0.53 7.46 3.45
N ILE A 14 -0.94 6.22 3.25
CA ILE A 14 -0.27 5.03 3.79
C ILE A 14 -0.31 3.92 2.77
N THR A 15 0.85 3.32 2.51
CA THR A 15 1.02 2.37 1.40
C THR A 15 1.45 1.00 1.91
N TRP A 16 0.80 -0.04 1.42
CA TRP A 16 1.10 -1.42 1.80
C TRP A 16 1.25 -2.31 0.57
N PRO A 17 2.30 -3.15 0.50
CA PRO A 17 2.31 -4.24 -0.48
C PRO A 17 1.18 -5.22 -0.17
N VAL A 18 0.41 -5.56 -1.19
CA VAL A 18 -0.75 -6.45 -1.13
C VAL A 18 -0.80 -7.35 -2.37
N THR A 19 -1.58 -8.42 -2.26
CA THR A 19 -1.92 -9.29 -3.39
C THR A 19 -3.24 -8.81 -3.98
N PRO A 20 -3.26 -8.34 -5.24
CA PRO A 20 -4.51 -8.00 -5.93
C PRO A 20 -5.21 -9.26 -6.45
N TYR A 21 -6.50 -9.18 -6.70
CA TYR A 21 -7.33 -10.20 -7.33
C TYR A 21 -8.18 -9.52 -8.41
N TYR A 22 -8.06 -10.00 -9.64
CA TYR A 22 -8.74 -9.42 -10.79
C TYR A 22 -8.98 -10.54 -11.81
N ARG A 23 -10.15 -10.50 -12.46
CA ARG A 23 -10.42 -11.31 -13.66
C ARG A 23 -10.74 -10.37 -14.81
N PRO A 24 -10.30 -10.69 -16.04
CA PRO A 24 -10.62 -9.86 -17.20
C PRO A 24 -12.13 -9.61 -17.33
N GLY A 25 -12.51 -8.33 -17.40
CA GLY A 25 -13.91 -7.89 -17.52
C GLY A 25 -14.59 -7.58 -16.18
N ASP A 26 -13.96 -7.88 -15.04
CA ASP A 26 -14.47 -7.47 -13.74
C ASP A 26 -14.41 -5.93 -13.60
N PRO A 27 -15.39 -5.29 -12.94
CA PRO A 27 -15.41 -3.83 -12.80
C PRO A 27 -14.41 -3.30 -11.76
N CYS A 28 -13.80 -4.18 -10.96
CA CYS A 28 -12.97 -3.83 -9.82
C CYS A 28 -11.69 -4.67 -9.78
N ILE A 29 -10.64 -4.08 -9.23
CA ILE A 29 -9.45 -4.81 -8.76
C ILE A 29 -9.59 -4.99 -7.25
N ASP A 30 -9.71 -6.22 -6.81
CA ASP A 30 -9.92 -6.53 -5.40
C ASP A 30 -8.59 -6.65 -4.66
N VAL A 31 -8.53 -6.11 -3.45
CA VAL A 31 -7.47 -6.39 -2.48
C VAL A 31 -8.09 -6.78 -1.16
N THR A 32 -7.32 -7.45 -0.29
CA THR A 32 -7.85 -7.90 1.00
C THR A 32 -7.00 -7.46 2.18
N THR A 33 -7.64 -7.31 3.33
CA THR A 33 -6.95 -7.15 4.61
C THR A 33 -7.47 -8.14 5.63
N GLY A 34 -6.59 -8.58 6.54
CA GLY A 34 -6.98 -9.50 7.60
C GLY A 34 -7.77 -8.76 8.67
N LEU A 35 -8.78 -9.42 9.23
CA LEU A 35 -9.61 -8.87 10.32
C LEU A 35 -8.76 -8.45 11.53
N GLY A 36 -7.59 -9.07 11.73
CA GLY A 36 -6.65 -8.71 12.78
C GLY A 36 -5.83 -7.44 12.53
N TYR A 37 -5.81 -6.90 11.31
CA TYR A 37 -5.11 -5.67 10.98
C TYR A 37 -5.94 -4.81 9.99
N PRO A 38 -7.15 -4.39 10.41
CA PRO A 38 -8.18 -3.86 9.54
C PRO A 38 -7.92 -2.43 9.04
N LYS A 39 -6.75 -1.85 9.35
CA LYS A 39 -6.45 -0.44 9.09
C LYS A 39 -6.72 -0.02 7.64
N LYS A 40 -6.35 -0.86 6.66
CA LYS A 40 -6.61 -0.58 5.24
C LYS A 40 -8.09 -0.39 4.96
N ALA A 41 -8.92 -1.31 5.47
CA ALA A 41 -10.37 -1.25 5.30
C ALA A 41 -10.97 -0.07 6.06
N ASN A 42 -10.47 0.23 7.27
CA ASN A 42 -10.97 1.37 8.05
C ASN A 42 -10.62 2.72 7.42
N ASP A 43 -9.42 2.83 6.87
CA ASP A 43 -8.99 4.02 6.13
C ASP A 43 -9.82 4.14 4.83
N ALA A 44 -9.97 3.06 4.05
CA ALA A 44 -10.79 3.05 2.83
C ALA A 44 -12.30 3.31 3.08
N GLN A 45 -12.83 2.89 4.22
CA GLN A 45 -14.21 3.20 4.62
C GLN A 45 -14.38 4.68 4.99
N ALA A 46 -13.36 5.29 5.59
CA ALA A 46 -13.39 6.69 5.99
C ALA A 46 -13.09 7.65 4.83
N ASN A 47 -12.23 7.23 3.90
CA ASN A 47 -11.93 7.92 2.65
C ASN A 47 -11.84 6.88 1.53
N PRO A 48 -12.84 6.81 0.63
CA PRO A 48 -12.88 5.80 -0.41
C PRO A 48 -11.88 6.06 -1.54
N LEU A 49 -11.22 7.22 -1.61
CA LEU A 49 -10.19 7.47 -2.61
C LEU A 49 -8.93 6.66 -2.30
N VAL A 50 -8.57 5.75 -3.21
CA VAL A 50 -7.44 4.85 -3.07
C VAL A 50 -6.60 4.80 -4.34
N ALA A 51 -5.41 4.23 -4.22
CA ALA A 51 -4.56 3.93 -5.37
C ALA A 51 -3.96 2.53 -5.26
N LEU A 52 -3.83 1.85 -6.41
CA LEU A 52 -3.07 0.62 -6.56
C LEU A 52 -1.90 0.90 -7.50
N LEU A 53 -0.68 0.77 -7.01
CA LEU A 53 0.52 0.85 -7.83
C LEU A 53 1.00 -0.58 -8.17
N PHE A 54 1.28 -0.83 -9.43
CA PHE A 54 1.94 -2.04 -9.91
C PHE A 54 3.34 -1.63 -10.36
N SER A 55 4.32 -1.76 -9.47
CA SER A 55 5.68 -1.25 -9.71
C SER A 55 6.80 -2.24 -9.40
N ASP A 56 6.50 -3.36 -8.74
CA ASP A 56 7.46 -4.45 -8.50
C ASP A 56 7.16 -5.62 -9.45
N PRO A 57 8.00 -5.85 -10.47
CA PRO A 57 7.76 -6.91 -11.46
C PRO A 57 8.15 -8.30 -10.96
N THR A 58 8.67 -8.42 -9.73
CA THR A 58 9.11 -9.69 -9.17
C THR A 58 7.99 -10.74 -9.21
N GLY A 59 8.26 -11.86 -9.89
CA GLY A 59 7.29 -12.95 -10.06
C GLY A 59 6.18 -12.69 -11.09
N SER A 60 6.25 -11.62 -11.88
CA SER A 60 5.28 -11.33 -12.96
C SER A 60 5.54 -12.13 -14.24
N GLY A 61 6.80 -12.52 -14.49
CA GLY A 61 7.22 -13.14 -15.75
C GLY A 61 7.39 -12.16 -16.91
N LEU A 62 7.25 -10.84 -16.68
CA LEU A 62 7.42 -9.80 -17.68
C LEU A 62 8.91 -9.46 -17.87
N GLY A 63 9.33 -9.27 -19.12
CA GLY A 63 10.71 -8.87 -19.46
C GLY A 63 10.95 -7.36 -19.37
N ASP A 64 10.03 -6.57 -19.91
CA ASP A 64 10.05 -5.09 -19.85
C ASP A 64 8.73 -4.61 -19.21
N PRO A 65 8.63 -4.64 -17.87
CA PRO A 65 7.38 -4.38 -17.17
C PRO A 65 7.08 -2.88 -17.10
N PRO A 66 5.86 -2.45 -17.45
CA PRO A 66 5.44 -1.09 -17.18
C PRO A 66 5.24 -0.87 -15.68
N MET A 67 5.29 0.38 -15.26
CA MET A 67 4.75 0.79 -13.96
C MET A 67 3.34 1.35 -14.17
N VAL A 68 2.37 0.85 -13.41
CA VAL A 68 0.95 1.23 -13.58
C VAL A 68 0.37 1.71 -12.27
N LEU A 69 -0.11 2.95 -12.23
CA LEU A 69 -0.86 3.50 -11.11
C LEU A 69 -2.35 3.54 -11.48
N VAL A 70 -3.16 2.80 -10.73
CA VAL A 70 -4.63 2.87 -10.82
C VAL A 70 -5.12 3.71 -9.65
N GLN A 71 -5.69 4.87 -9.93
CA GLN A 71 -6.48 5.63 -8.96
C GLN A 71 -7.94 5.19 -9.06
N GLY A 72 -8.59 5.01 -7.91
CA GLY A 72 -9.91 4.43 -7.87
C GLY A 72 -10.71 4.76 -6.62
N THR A 73 -11.98 4.39 -6.66
CA THR A 73 -12.89 4.46 -5.53
C THR A 73 -13.03 3.08 -4.90
N ALA A 74 -12.81 2.98 -3.59
CA ALA A 74 -12.90 1.76 -2.82
C ALA A 74 -14.30 1.53 -2.25
N GLN A 75 -14.82 0.33 -2.42
CA GLN A 75 -15.92 -0.21 -1.62
C GLN A 75 -15.38 -1.29 -0.69
N VAL A 76 -15.61 -1.15 0.60
CA VAL A 76 -15.22 -2.15 1.60
C VAL A 76 -16.35 -3.17 1.73
N ASP A 77 -16.02 -4.46 1.61
CA ASP A 77 -16.93 -5.57 1.85
C ASP A 77 -16.48 -6.37 3.08
N ASP A 78 -17.25 -6.17 4.15
CA ASP A 78 -17.20 -6.91 5.40
C ASP A 78 -18.58 -7.47 5.79
N SER A 79 -19.52 -7.52 4.83
CA SER A 79 -20.91 -7.92 5.04
C SER A 79 -21.05 -9.40 5.41
N ASP A 80 -20.25 -10.27 4.78
CA ASP A 80 -20.14 -11.70 5.10
C ASP A 80 -18.67 -12.15 5.20
N LEU A 81 -18.17 -12.13 6.45
CA LEU A 81 -16.78 -12.48 6.75
C LEU A 81 -16.46 -13.97 6.57
N GLU A 82 -17.45 -14.87 6.66
CA GLU A 82 -17.20 -16.30 6.42
C GLU A 82 -17.17 -16.59 4.91
N ALA A 83 -18.09 -16.02 4.13
CA ALA A 83 -18.01 -16.10 2.67
C ALA A 83 -16.69 -15.51 2.14
N ASN A 84 -16.25 -14.37 2.69
CA ASN A 84 -14.98 -13.76 2.34
C ASN A 84 -13.77 -14.61 2.73
N ARG A 85 -13.83 -15.32 3.85
CA ARG A 85 -12.79 -16.28 4.24
C ARG A 85 -12.71 -17.45 3.25
N GLU A 86 -13.84 -18.04 2.88
CA GLU A 86 -13.87 -19.15 1.92
C GLU A 86 -13.35 -18.71 0.53
N ARG A 87 -13.80 -17.54 0.06
CA ARG A 87 -13.31 -16.93 -1.18
C ARG A 87 -11.80 -16.74 -1.15
N TYR A 88 -11.29 -16.13 -0.07
CA TYR A 88 -9.85 -15.90 0.09
C TYR A 88 -9.04 -17.20 0.08
N LEU A 89 -9.53 -18.26 0.74
CA LEU A 89 -8.86 -19.57 0.74
C LEU A 89 -8.76 -20.14 -0.69
N ARG A 90 -9.83 -20.07 -1.49
CA ARG A 90 -9.82 -20.51 -2.89
C ARG A 90 -8.88 -19.68 -3.75
N GLU A 91 -9.02 -18.35 -3.72
CA GLU A 91 -8.26 -17.44 -4.58
C GLU A 91 -6.77 -17.40 -4.23
N SER A 92 -6.42 -17.42 -2.93
CA SER A 92 -5.03 -17.45 -2.50
C SER A 92 -4.35 -18.79 -2.83
N ALA A 93 -5.07 -19.90 -2.78
CA ALA A 93 -4.55 -21.19 -3.18
C ALA A 93 -4.23 -21.24 -4.69
N ALA A 94 -5.11 -20.67 -5.53
CA ALA A 94 -4.89 -20.57 -6.97
C ALA A 94 -3.72 -19.62 -7.30
N LYS A 95 -3.63 -18.48 -6.61
CA LYS A 95 -2.63 -17.45 -6.90
C LYS A 95 -1.23 -17.76 -6.34
N LEU A 96 -1.15 -18.51 -5.25
CA LEU A 96 0.09 -18.83 -4.55
C LEU A 96 0.19 -20.35 -4.29
N PRO A 97 0.33 -21.18 -5.34
CA PRO A 97 0.25 -22.63 -5.22
C PRO A 97 1.37 -23.22 -4.34
N ALA A 98 2.55 -22.60 -4.29
CA ALA A 98 3.65 -23.02 -3.40
C ALA A 98 3.27 -22.88 -1.92
N ILE A 99 2.57 -21.81 -1.55
CA ILE A 99 2.07 -21.58 -0.19
C ILE A 99 0.85 -22.45 0.09
N ALA A 100 0.02 -22.74 -0.92
CA ALA A 100 -1.12 -23.64 -0.82
C ALA A 100 -0.73 -25.07 -0.38
N LYS A 101 0.45 -25.56 -0.80
CA LYS A 101 0.98 -26.87 -0.40
C LYS A 101 1.42 -26.93 1.07
N LEU A 102 1.58 -25.78 1.73
CA LEU A 102 2.01 -25.64 3.12
C LEU A 102 0.85 -25.26 4.06
N GLN A 103 -0.41 -25.46 3.63
CA GLN A 103 -1.57 -25.03 4.39
C GLN A 103 -1.65 -25.74 5.75
N PRO A 104 -1.84 -25.00 6.84
CA PRO A 104 -1.97 -25.59 8.16
C PRO A 104 -3.24 -26.44 8.26
N PRO A 105 -3.30 -27.46 9.14
CA PRO A 105 -4.53 -28.20 9.41
C PRO A 105 -5.68 -27.27 9.82
N ASP A 106 -6.93 -27.67 9.58
CA ASP A 106 -8.09 -26.78 9.75
C ASP A 106 -8.26 -26.23 11.17
N LEU A 107 -7.88 -27.00 12.20
CA LEU A 107 -7.83 -26.53 13.58
C LEU A 107 -6.89 -25.33 13.75
N LEU A 108 -5.72 -25.36 13.11
CA LEU A 108 -4.73 -24.29 13.15
C LEU A 108 -5.16 -23.10 12.26
N LYS A 109 -5.89 -23.33 11.15
CA LYS A 109 -6.54 -22.25 10.38
C LYS A 109 -7.57 -21.48 11.22
N ARG A 110 -8.37 -22.17 12.04
CA ARG A 110 -9.32 -21.51 12.97
C ARG A 110 -8.59 -20.64 14.00
N LEU A 111 -7.46 -21.11 14.55
CA LEU A 111 -6.61 -20.32 15.45
C LEU A 111 -5.95 -19.11 14.78
N LEU A 112 -5.83 -19.15 13.45
CA LEU A 112 -5.35 -18.08 12.58
C LEU A 112 -6.50 -17.31 11.92
N GLY A 113 -7.73 -17.36 12.44
CA GLY A 113 -8.88 -16.62 11.91
C GLY A 113 -8.63 -15.11 11.76
N TRP A 114 -7.84 -14.50 12.66
CA TRP A 114 -7.41 -13.09 12.53
C TRP A 114 -6.63 -12.78 11.23
N TYR A 115 -6.03 -13.79 10.60
CA TYR A 115 -5.29 -13.70 9.35
C TYR A 115 -6.15 -14.14 8.15
N TYR A 116 -6.82 -15.30 8.26
CA TYR A 116 -7.58 -15.90 7.16
C TYR A 116 -8.96 -15.29 6.95
N THR A 117 -9.61 -14.76 7.98
CA THR A 117 -10.82 -13.97 7.84
C THR A 117 -10.42 -12.62 7.25
N ARG A 118 -10.90 -12.38 6.02
CA ARG A 118 -10.53 -11.20 5.22
C ARG A 118 -11.71 -10.25 5.07
N ILE A 119 -11.40 -8.98 5.04
CA ILE A 119 -12.26 -7.92 4.54
C ILE A 119 -11.78 -7.62 3.13
N TYR A 120 -12.70 -7.61 2.16
CA TYR A 120 -12.40 -7.25 0.78
C TYR A 120 -12.51 -5.73 0.60
N ILE A 121 -11.67 -5.20 -0.28
CA ILE A 121 -11.69 -3.81 -0.71
C ILE A 121 -11.73 -3.86 -2.23
N HIS A 122 -12.89 -3.56 -2.79
CA HIS A 122 -13.15 -3.53 -4.22
C HIS A 122 -12.73 -2.16 -4.74
N VAL A 123 -11.69 -2.09 -5.57
CA VAL A 123 -11.22 -0.82 -6.14
C VAL A 123 -11.76 -0.70 -7.55
N ARG A 124 -12.75 0.18 -7.74
CA ARG A 124 -13.24 0.56 -9.08
C ARG A 124 -12.24 1.57 -9.68
N PRO A 125 -11.60 1.26 -10.82
CA PRO A 125 -10.69 2.18 -11.48
C PRO A 125 -11.42 3.46 -11.94
N GLU A 126 -10.83 4.61 -11.66
CA GLU A 126 -11.29 5.93 -12.11
C GLU A 126 -10.29 6.56 -13.08
N ARG A 127 -8.98 6.30 -12.89
CA ARG A 127 -7.88 6.78 -13.75
C ARG A 127 -6.72 5.80 -13.71
N VAL A 128 -6.04 5.63 -14.84
CA VAL A 128 -4.87 4.75 -14.93
C VAL A 128 -3.71 5.49 -15.57
N TYR A 129 -2.61 5.64 -14.83
CA TYR A 129 -1.36 6.18 -15.32
C TYR A 129 -0.41 5.03 -15.64
N VAL A 130 0.19 5.06 -16.83
CA VAL A 130 1.09 4.01 -17.30
C VAL A 130 2.43 4.64 -17.68
N TRP A 131 3.50 4.18 -17.06
CA TRP A 131 4.87 4.39 -17.52
C TRP A 131 5.29 3.15 -18.31
N PRO A 132 5.40 3.21 -19.65
CA PRO A 132 5.74 2.04 -20.45
C PRO A 132 7.09 1.42 -20.07
N ARG A 133 8.07 2.27 -19.75
CA ARG A 133 9.35 1.87 -19.13
C ARG A 133 9.26 2.06 -17.62
N GLY A 134 8.91 1.01 -16.90
CA GLY A 134 8.62 1.08 -15.47
C GLY A 134 9.82 1.39 -14.56
N ASP A 135 11.04 1.29 -15.09
CA ASP A 135 12.29 1.60 -14.40
C ASP A 135 12.72 3.08 -14.52
N ASP A 136 12.07 3.85 -15.41
CA ASP A 136 12.31 5.27 -15.62
C ASP A 136 11.11 6.10 -15.16
N PRO A 137 11.00 6.39 -13.84
CA PRO A 137 9.91 7.21 -13.33
C PRO A 137 9.98 8.65 -13.83
N SER A 138 11.11 9.11 -14.40
CA SER A 138 11.28 10.50 -14.84
C SER A 138 10.55 10.83 -16.15
N SER A 139 10.10 9.79 -16.88
CA SER A 139 9.24 9.94 -18.06
C SER A 139 7.80 10.35 -17.67
N GLU A 140 7.10 11.03 -18.57
CA GLU A 140 5.68 11.36 -18.40
C GLU A 140 4.82 10.10 -18.61
N PRO A 141 3.83 9.82 -17.73
CA PRO A 141 2.93 8.69 -17.91
C PRO A 141 1.85 8.95 -18.96
N GLU A 142 1.41 7.89 -19.62
CA GLU A 142 0.18 7.87 -20.40
C GLU A 142 -1.03 7.75 -19.46
N LEU A 143 -2.07 8.57 -19.68
CA LEU A 143 -3.29 8.56 -18.88
C LEU A 143 -4.46 7.90 -19.63
N TYR A 144 -5.05 6.88 -19.02
CA TYR A 144 -6.22 6.16 -19.50
C TYR A 144 -7.41 6.32 -18.56
N GLY A 145 -8.62 6.37 -19.14
CA GLY A 145 -9.87 6.17 -18.39
C GLY A 145 -10.43 7.38 -17.65
N ALA A 146 -10.16 8.62 -18.08
CA ALA A 146 -10.75 9.80 -17.44
C ALA A 146 -12.29 9.86 -17.64
N HIS A 147 -13.07 9.24 -16.76
CA HIS A 147 -14.51 9.55 -16.59
C HIS A 147 -14.71 10.93 -15.94
N MET A 148 -13.91 11.94 -16.31
CA MET A 148 -14.03 13.31 -15.78
C MET A 148 -15.37 13.97 -16.13
N GLU A 149 -16.10 13.46 -17.12
CA GLU A 149 -17.38 14.05 -17.55
C GLU A 149 -18.60 13.60 -16.71
N GLU A 150 -18.57 12.46 -16.02
CA GLU A 150 -19.72 12.00 -15.21
C GLU A 150 -19.71 12.50 -13.76
N VAL A 151 -18.56 12.95 -13.23
CA VAL A 151 -18.44 13.37 -11.81
C VAL A 151 -18.97 14.79 -11.56
N ARG A 152 -19.32 15.56 -12.61
CA ARG A 152 -19.93 16.90 -12.46
C ARG A 152 -21.46 16.92 -12.54
N SER A 153 -22.11 15.79 -12.80
CA SER A 153 -23.57 15.72 -12.85
C SER A 153 -24.15 14.91 -11.70
N GLY A 154 -24.47 15.61 -10.61
CA GLY A 154 -25.44 15.13 -9.62
C GLY A 154 -24.89 15.03 -8.20
N HIS A 155 -25.00 16.14 -7.46
CA HIS A 155 -25.21 16.14 -6.00
C HIS A 155 -24.35 15.20 -5.14
N SER A 156 -23.04 15.18 -5.40
CA SER A 156 -22.07 14.89 -4.35
C SER A 156 -21.33 16.19 -4.12
N GLU A 157 -21.69 16.93 -3.07
CA GLU A 157 -20.77 17.92 -2.52
C GLU A 157 -19.50 17.14 -2.18
N GLU A 158 -18.48 17.21 -3.05
CA GLU A 158 -17.18 16.66 -2.71
C GLU A 158 -16.78 17.36 -1.41
N PRO A 159 -16.62 16.64 -0.28
CA PRO A 159 -16.13 17.29 0.92
C PRO A 159 -14.84 18.01 0.56
N GLU A 160 -14.55 19.16 1.19
CA GLU A 160 -13.26 19.84 1.07
C GLU A 160 -12.16 18.81 1.41
N ARG A 161 -11.60 18.14 0.39
CA ARG A 161 -10.82 16.92 0.58
C ARG A 161 -9.36 17.33 0.82
N PHE A 162 -9.06 17.39 2.12
CA PHE A 162 -7.82 17.82 2.75
C PHE A 162 -6.54 17.35 2.04
N HIS A 163 -5.78 18.30 1.49
CA HIS A 163 -4.32 18.16 1.43
C HIS A 163 -3.76 18.53 2.81
N ALA A 164 -3.27 17.54 3.55
CA ALA A 164 -2.70 17.78 4.87
C ALA A 164 -1.31 18.44 4.73
N THR A 165 -1.18 19.62 5.34
CA THR A 165 0.09 20.35 5.39
C THR A 165 1.15 19.57 6.16
N PRO A 166 2.45 19.85 5.93
CA PRO A 166 3.53 19.29 6.75
C PRO A 166 3.25 19.51 8.25
N LEU A 167 3.49 18.49 9.08
CA LEU A 167 3.34 18.63 10.54
C LEU A 167 4.48 19.44 11.15
N GLY A 168 5.65 19.41 10.50
CA GLY A 168 6.90 19.92 11.04
C GLY A 168 7.41 19.12 12.23
N GLY A 169 8.51 19.61 12.82
CA GLY A 169 9.14 19.02 13.99
C GLY A 169 10.42 18.24 13.68
N ALA A 170 10.94 17.56 14.71
CA ALA A 170 12.21 16.85 14.62
C ALA A 170 12.06 15.52 13.87
N SER A 171 13.03 15.22 13.00
CA SER A 171 13.14 13.92 12.34
C SER A 171 13.26 12.78 13.37
N ALA A 172 12.30 11.86 13.36
CA ALA A 172 12.33 10.63 14.13
C ALA A 172 13.23 9.58 13.46
N TRP A 173 14.51 9.60 13.82
CA TRP A 173 15.51 8.72 13.24
C TRP A 173 15.35 7.26 13.70
N HIS A 174 15.44 6.32 12.77
CA HIS A 174 15.44 4.88 13.05
C HIS A 174 16.61 4.19 12.31
N PRO A 175 17.38 3.29 12.95
CA PRO A 175 18.55 2.67 12.33
C PRO A 175 18.29 1.99 10.98
N ARG A 176 17.09 1.39 10.84
CA ARG A 176 16.63 0.73 9.60
C ARG A 176 16.53 1.66 8.39
N LEU A 177 16.46 2.98 8.58
CA LEU A 177 16.47 3.93 7.47
C LEU A 177 17.73 3.81 6.60
N LYS A 178 18.85 3.31 7.16
CA LYS A 178 20.10 3.01 6.44
C LYS A 178 19.94 2.00 5.31
N GLU A 179 18.85 1.21 5.29
CA GLU A 179 18.54 0.31 4.19
C GLU A 179 18.09 1.04 2.92
N LEU A 180 17.60 2.29 3.03
CA LEU A 180 17.19 3.12 1.88
C LEU A 180 18.42 3.66 1.14
N GLY A 181 18.41 3.57 -0.18
CA GLY A 181 19.54 3.91 -1.07
C GLY A 181 20.62 2.83 -1.18
N THR A 182 20.61 1.84 -0.29
CA THR A 182 21.57 0.71 -0.31
C THR A 182 20.88 -0.60 -0.70
N ARG A 183 20.20 -1.22 0.27
CA ARG A 183 19.40 -2.44 0.08
C ARG A 183 18.15 -2.16 -0.74
N HIS A 184 17.51 -1.03 -0.46
CA HIS A 184 16.32 -0.54 -1.16
C HIS A 184 16.69 0.72 -1.94
N ARG A 185 17.23 0.54 -3.15
CA ARG A 185 17.59 1.65 -4.06
C ARG A 185 16.37 2.44 -4.51
N THR A 186 15.22 1.78 -4.61
CA THR A 186 13.93 2.40 -4.90
C THR A 186 12.94 2.13 -3.79
N ALA A 187 11.96 3.03 -3.63
CA ALA A 187 10.85 2.88 -2.73
C ALA A 187 9.60 3.55 -3.30
N VAL A 188 8.42 3.16 -2.80
CA VAL A 188 7.15 3.75 -3.24
C VAL A 188 6.89 5.00 -2.42
N LEU A 189 6.96 6.17 -3.07
CA LEU A 189 6.50 7.43 -2.53
C LEU A 189 4.99 7.54 -2.74
N SER A 190 4.26 7.95 -1.72
CA SER A 190 2.83 8.17 -1.79
C SER A 190 2.45 9.49 -1.13
N ILE A 191 1.65 10.28 -1.85
CA ILE A 191 1.15 11.60 -1.46
C ILE A 191 -0.36 11.64 -1.65
N VAL A 192 -1.01 12.72 -1.18
CA VAL A 192 -2.37 13.08 -1.56
C VAL A 192 -2.30 14.23 -2.57
N SER A 193 -2.81 13.99 -3.78
CA SER A 193 -2.89 14.99 -4.85
C SER A 193 -3.90 16.10 -4.51
N PRO A 194 -3.84 17.26 -5.19
CA PRO A 194 -4.75 18.38 -4.92
C PRO A 194 -6.24 18.06 -5.07
N ASP A 195 -6.58 17.07 -5.89
CA ASP A 195 -7.93 16.56 -6.10
C ASP A 195 -8.35 15.49 -5.07
N GLY A 196 -7.53 15.28 -4.03
CA GLY A 196 -7.79 14.35 -2.94
C GLY A 196 -7.44 12.89 -3.23
N PHE A 197 -7.12 12.51 -4.46
CA PHE A 197 -6.72 11.14 -4.76
C PHE A 197 -5.30 10.87 -4.24
N PRO A 198 -5.03 9.69 -3.67
CA PRO A 198 -3.65 9.31 -3.40
C PRO A 198 -2.91 9.09 -4.73
N PHE A 199 -1.66 9.55 -4.79
CA PHE A 199 -0.77 9.31 -5.91
C PHE A 199 0.44 8.54 -5.40
N ALA A 200 0.74 7.41 -6.02
CA ALA A 200 1.85 6.56 -5.64
C ALA A 200 2.78 6.32 -6.83
N ILE A 201 4.08 6.42 -6.58
CA ILE A 201 5.11 6.15 -7.58
C ILE A 201 6.32 5.48 -6.95
N ARG A 202 6.94 4.54 -7.66
CA ARG A 202 8.24 3.98 -7.28
C ARG A 202 9.35 4.86 -7.81
N VAL A 203 10.19 5.34 -6.90
CA VAL A 203 11.27 6.31 -7.20
C VAL A 203 12.58 5.87 -6.56
N PRO A 204 13.73 6.19 -7.16
CA PRO A 204 15.02 6.09 -6.47
C PRO A 204 15.04 6.99 -5.23
N VAL A 205 15.71 6.51 -4.19
CA VAL A 205 15.81 7.21 -2.92
C VAL A 205 17.22 7.14 -2.36
N GLN A 206 17.66 8.22 -1.74
CA GLN A 206 18.97 8.29 -1.10
C GLN A 206 18.83 8.83 0.32
N LEU A 207 19.48 8.16 1.28
CA LEU A 207 19.48 8.62 2.66
C LEU A 207 20.52 9.73 2.85
N ASP A 208 20.09 10.86 3.40
CA ASP A 208 20.98 11.88 3.94
C ASP A 208 21.07 11.71 5.46
N ALA A 209 22.14 11.06 5.93
CA ALA A 209 22.33 10.79 7.35
C ALA A 209 22.68 12.03 8.17
N ALA A 210 23.29 13.05 7.56
CA ALA A 210 23.67 14.28 8.24
C ALA A 210 22.44 15.16 8.48
N ALA A 211 21.63 15.39 7.43
CA ALA A 211 20.36 16.11 7.53
C ALA A 211 19.25 15.29 8.21
N ARG A 212 19.43 13.96 8.27
CA ARG A 212 18.42 12.98 8.71
C ARG A 212 17.17 12.97 7.82
N TRP A 213 17.36 13.17 6.51
CA TRP A 213 16.29 13.19 5.51
C TRP A 213 16.43 12.02 4.54
N ILE A 214 15.39 11.77 3.75
CA ILE A 214 15.44 10.83 2.63
C ILE A 214 15.19 11.64 1.36
N ARG A 215 16.20 11.78 0.50
CA ARG A 215 16.08 12.45 -0.79
C ARG A 215 15.30 11.57 -1.76
N ILE A 216 14.40 12.21 -2.50
CA ILE A 216 13.63 11.60 -3.58
C ILE A 216 14.30 12.01 -4.89
N GLU A 217 14.76 11.02 -5.64
CA GLU A 217 15.50 11.24 -6.89
C GLU A 217 14.63 10.87 -8.09
N GLY A 218 14.88 11.53 -9.23
CA GLY A 218 14.23 11.17 -10.50
C GLY A 218 12.71 11.34 -10.53
N ALA A 219 12.10 12.01 -9.55
CA ALA A 219 10.67 12.28 -9.59
C ALA A 219 10.37 13.31 -10.70
N PRO A 220 9.54 12.95 -11.70
CA PRO A 220 9.26 13.78 -12.86
C PRO A 220 8.51 15.05 -12.49
N SER A 221 8.63 16.07 -13.34
CA SER A 221 7.79 17.26 -13.32
C SER A 221 6.30 16.96 -13.52
N ALA A 222 5.98 15.82 -14.16
CA ALA A 222 4.62 15.40 -14.47
C ALA A 222 3.83 14.84 -13.26
N ILE A 223 4.45 14.70 -12.08
CA ILE A 223 3.75 14.27 -10.86
C ILE A 223 3.33 15.50 -10.05
N PRO A 224 2.11 15.51 -9.50
CA PRO A 224 1.59 16.60 -8.68
C PRO A 224 2.23 16.63 -7.28
N LEU A 225 3.56 16.69 -7.19
CA LEU A 225 4.28 16.78 -5.92
C LEU A 225 4.01 18.14 -5.27
N GLN A 226 3.49 18.09 -4.05
CA GLN A 226 3.26 19.24 -3.19
C GLN A 226 3.75 18.91 -1.78
N ALA A 227 4.19 19.95 -1.04
CA ALA A 227 4.68 19.77 0.30
C ALA A 227 3.53 19.41 1.25
N GLY A 228 3.64 18.29 1.95
CA GLY A 228 2.56 17.75 2.77
C GLY A 228 2.89 16.41 3.38
N LEU A 229 1.89 15.77 3.99
CA LEU A 229 2.05 14.41 4.51
C LEU A 229 2.34 13.41 3.38
N ALA A 230 3.34 12.56 3.61
CA ALA A 230 3.73 11.52 2.67
C ALA A 230 4.09 10.21 3.38
N CYS A 231 4.06 9.13 2.60
CA CYS A 231 4.53 7.81 3.02
C CYS A 231 5.51 7.27 2.00
N LEU A 232 6.67 6.80 2.48
CA LEU A 232 7.64 6.07 1.67
C LEU A 232 7.64 4.61 2.12
N THR A 233 7.42 3.69 1.18
CA THR A 233 7.32 2.26 1.47
C THR A 233 8.42 1.50 0.75
N ALA A 234 9.30 0.88 1.52
CA ALA A 234 10.26 -0.08 1.02
C ALA A 234 9.73 -1.49 1.24
N HIS A 235 9.74 -2.31 0.20
CA HIS A 235 9.37 -3.71 0.30
C HIS A 235 10.16 -4.55 -0.70
N GLU A 236 10.23 -5.84 -0.39
CA GLU A 236 10.91 -6.85 -1.21
C GLU A 236 10.29 -8.22 -0.88
N HIS A 237 10.18 -9.09 -1.88
CA HIS A 237 9.69 -10.46 -1.69
C HIS A 237 10.33 -11.42 -2.68
N ALA A 238 10.29 -12.72 -2.39
CA ALA A 238 10.60 -13.74 -3.39
C ALA A 238 9.51 -13.78 -4.47
N ALA A 239 9.88 -14.18 -5.70
CA ALA A 239 8.94 -14.40 -6.80
C ALA A 239 7.78 -15.35 -6.42
N GLU A 240 8.07 -16.37 -5.62
CA GLU A 240 7.11 -17.36 -5.14
C GLU A 240 6.50 -17.02 -3.76
N PHE A 241 6.77 -15.82 -3.21
CA PHE A 241 6.33 -15.39 -1.87
C PHE A 241 6.82 -16.27 -0.71
N SER A 242 7.92 -17.02 -0.89
CA SER A 242 8.54 -17.81 0.19
C SER A 242 9.07 -16.94 1.33
N TRP A 243 9.33 -15.66 1.08
CA TRP A 243 9.65 -14.64 2.07
C TRP A 243 9.21 -13.26 1.59
N GLN A 244 8.98 -12.34 2.53
CA GLN A 244 8.70 -10.92 2.26
C GLN A 244 9.18 -10.03 3.41
N GLN A 245 9.62 -8.82 3.09
CA GLN A 245 9.98 -7.78 4.04
C GLN A 245 9.40 -6.45 3.59
N ASN A 246 8.93 -5.63 4.53
CA ASN A 246 8.46 -4.29 4.21
C ASN A 246 8.45 -3.40 5.46
N PHE A 247 8.69 -2.11 5.22
CA PHE A 247 8.47 -1.06 6.19
C PHE A 247 8.01 0.21 5.50
N GLN A 248 7.33 1.05 6.28
CA GLN A 248 6.86 2.37 5.87
C GLN A 248 7.60 3.43 6.67
N VAL A 249 7.89 4.55 6.04
CA VAL A 249 8.34 5.78 6.67
C VAL A 249 7.28 6.83 6.39
N ARG A 250 6.64 7.33 7.45
CA ARG A 250 5.66 8.41 7.37
C ARG A 250 6.32 9.69 7.80
N GLY A 251 6.00 10.78 7.13
CA GLY A 251 6.67 12.04 7.37
C GLY A 251 6.17 13.14 6.46
N ASP A 252 6.91 14.24 6.45
CA ASP A 252 6.61 15.38 5.62
C ASP A 252 7.45 15.31 4.35
N LEU A 253 6.78 15.39 3.20
CA LEU A 253 7.42 15.70 1.94
C LEU A 253 7.64 17.22 1.88
N VAL A 254 8.88 17.64 1.69
CA VAL A 254 9.27 19.05 1.62
C VAL A 254 10.09 19.33 0.38
N ARG A 255 9.93 20.54 -0.16
CA ARG A 255 10.79 21.04 -1.23
C ARG A 255 12.14 21.42 -0.64
N VAL A 256 13.22 20.96 -1.26
CA VAL A 256 14.60 21.36 -0.95
C VAL A 256 15.20 22.05 -2.18
N GLN A 257 16.39 22.66 -2.04
CA GLN A 257 17.04 23.38 -3.15
C GLN A 257 17.14 22.53 -4.43
N GLU A 258 17.41 21.24 -4.27
CA GLU A 258 17.54 20.27 -5.35
C GLU A 258 16.53 19.14 -5.18
N GLY A 259 15.27 19.41 -5.56
CA GLY A 259 14.20 18.42 -5.63
C GLY A 259 13.39 18.31 -4.34
N TRP A 260 13.12 17.07 -3.93
CA TRP A 260 12.21 16.76 -2.82
C TRP A 260 12.89 15.86 -1.78
N ALA A 261 12.50 16.05 -0.52
CA ALA A 261 12.96 15.21 0.57
C ALA A 261 11.80 14.81 1.48
N LEU A 262 11.86 13.61 2.04
CA LEU A 262 10.99 13.16 3.12
C LEU A 262 11.70 13.35 4.45
N ILE A 263 11.09 14.12 5.35
CA ILE A 263 11.49 14.24 6.76
C ILE A 263 10.74 13.17 7.56
N PRO A 264 11.41 12.15 8.11
CA PRO A 264 10.72 11.02 8.72
C PRO A 264 10.17 11.38 10.10
N HIS A 265 8.89 11.08 10.34
CA HIS A 265 8.23 11.20 11.65
C HIS A 265 8.02 9.85 12.31
N LYS A 266 7.90 8.78 11.52
CA LYS A 266 7.64 7.43 12.06
C LYS A 266 8.03 6.35 11.08
N LEU A 267 8.78 5.35 11.58
CA LEU A 267 8.95 4.08 10.88
C LEU A 267 7.93 3.05 11.40
N VAL A 268 7.23 2.38 10.49
CA VAL A 268 6.27 1.31 10.79
C VAL A 268 6.66 0.06 10.02
N GLY A 269 7.11 -0.97 10.74
CA GLY A 269 7.37 -2.29 10.14
C GLY A 269 6.06 -3.03 9.84
N GLY A 270 5.96 -3.64 8.66
CA GLY A 270 4.81 -4.44 8.27
C GLY A 270 4.86 -5.88 8.76
N PHE A 271 4.00 -6.74 8.19
CA PHE A 271 4.05 -8.17 8.44
C PHE A 271 5.15 -8.79 7.58
N GLU A 272 6.16 -9.34 8.22
CA GLU A 272 7.33 -9.91 7.55
C GLU A 272 7.30 -11.42 7.61
N ILE A 273 7.66 -12.04 6.49
CA ILE A 273 7.94 -13.48 6.39
C ILE A 273 9.45 -13.58 6.17
N PRO A 274 10.27 -13.57 7.22
CA PRO A 274 11.72 -13.67 7.07
C PRO A 274 12.13 -15.06 6.58
N ARG A 275 13.33 -15.14 6.00
CA ARG A 275 13.92 -16.38 5.45
C ARG A 275 14.17 -17.47 6.50
N SER A 276 14.09 -17.16 7.80
CA SER A 276 14.28 -18.12 8.90
C SER A 276 13.05 -18.26 9.81
N ARG A 277 12.72 -19.50 10.20
CA ARG A 277 11.56 -19.82 11.07
C ARG A 277 11.65 -19.18 12.47
N LEU A 278 12.85 -19.10 13.05
CA LEU A 278 13.09 -18.41 14.33
C LEU A 278 12.93 -16.89 14.21
N GLY A 279 13.34 -16.31 13.07
CA GLY A 279 13.13 -14.89 12.77
C GLY A 279 11.65 -14.52 12.66
N LEU A 280 10.83 -15.41 12.08
CA LEU A 280 9.38 -15.21 11.89
C LEU A 280 8.65 -15.01 13.22
N ILE A 281 9.00 -15.81 14.22
CA ILE A 281 8.41 -15.76 15.56
C ILE A 281 8.80 -14.45 16.25
N ARG A 282 10.10 -14.10 16.31
CA ARG A 282 10.57 -12.86 16.98
C ARG A 282 10.02 -11.59 16.31
N ALA A 283 9.99 -11.53 14.97
CA ALA A 283 9.54 -10.35 14.23
C ALA A 283 8.03 -10.07 14.35
N ASN A 284 7.22 -11.10 14.69
CA ASN A 284 5.77 -11.00 14.66
C ASN A 284 5.07 -11.31 16.00
N LEU A 285 5.73 -11.87 17.01
CA LEU A 285 5.12 -12.25 18.30
C LEU A 285 4.28 -11.12 18.94
N GLY A 286 4.85 -9.92 19.06
CA GLY A 286 4.14 -8.75 19.60
C GLY A 286 2.97 -8.31 18.72
N LYS A 287 3.10 -8.46 17.38
CA LYS A 287 2.08 -8.11 16.40
C LYS A 287 0.89 -9.09 16.47
N VAL A 288 1.14 -10.40 16.59
CA VAL A 288 0.09 -11.43 16.64
C VAL A 288 -0.85 -11.22 17.83
N ARG A 289 -0.32 -10.89 19.02
CA ARG A 289 -1.17 -10.56 20.19
C ARG A 289 -2.09 -9.38 19.91
N ARG A 290 -1.57 -8.31 19.31
CA ARG A 290 -2.35 -7.15 18.89
C ARG A 290 -3.40 -7.52 17.85
N PHE A 291 -3.04 -8.32 16.85
CA PHE A 291 -3.93 -8.72 15.78
C PHE A 291 -5.10 -9.58 16.26
N ARG A 292 -4.85 -10.52 17.17
CA ARG A 292 -5.92 -11.30 17.82
C ARG A 292 -6.89 -10.40 18.60
N ARG A 293 -6.38 -9.39 19.31
CA ARG A 293 -7.22 -8.42 20.04
C ARG A 293 -8.07 -7.58 19.09
N ALA A 294 -7.50 -7.11 17.99
CA ALA A 294 -8.23 -6.36 16.97
C ALA A 294 -9.34 -7.22 16.34
N ALA A 295 -9.02 -8.45 15.91
CA ALA A 295 -9.98 -9.36 15.30
C ALA A 295 -11.19 -9.68 16.19
N LYS A 296 -11.02 -9.69 17.53
CA LYS A 296 -12.13 -9.88 18.48
C LYS A 296 -13.03 -8.65 18.61
N ARG A 297 -12.50 -7.44 18.41
CA ARG A 297 -13.23 -6.18 18.57
C ARG A 297 -13.94 -5.76 17.29
N GLU A 298 -13.38 -6.13 16.15
CA GLU A 298 -13.80 -5.59 14.87
C GLU A 298 -15.22 -5.99 14.44
N PRO A 299 -15.69 -7.24 14.64
CA PRO A 299 -17.08 -7.59 14.34
C PRO A 299 -18.11 -6.74 15.09
N ALA A 300 -17.79 -6.25 16.30
CA ALA A 300 -18.70 -5.40 17.07
C ALA A 300 -18.71 -3.94 16.60
N ARG A 301 -17.66 -3.49 15.90
CA ARG A 301 -17.53 -2.12 15.37
C ARG A 301 -18.14 -1.95 13.98
N ARG A 302 -18.43 -3.06 13.30
CA ARG A 302 -18.95 -3.14 11.93
C ARG A 302 -20.44 -3.52 11.88
N ARG A 303 -21.07 -3.67 13.06
CA ARG A 303 -22.51 -3.83 13.21
C ARG A 303 -23.20 -2.48 13.29
#